data_AF-A0A8J9SRM3-F1
#
_entry.id   AF-A0A8J9SRM3-F1
#
_cell.length_a   1.000
_cell.length_b   1.000
_cell.length_c   1.000
_cell.angle_alpha   90.00
_cell.angle_beta   90.00
_cell.angle_gamma   90.00
#
_symmetry.space_group_name_H-M   'P 1'
#
loop_
_entity.id
_entity.type
_entity.pdbx_description
1 polymer ?
#
loop_
_entity_poly.entity_id
_entity_poly.type
_entity_poly.pdbx_seq_one_letter_code
_entity_poly.pdbx_strand_id
1 'polypeptide(L)'
;MADSRNFSYESQRDLARIFTLIMAAGVLASLVVGVLMDRIGLDACTALTLLLGQGQILILVFVPDHRRWMIFGFVVYVFFRQFLFPVYIANLTAHLGFKYFGLLNGLGFAASGIAQVFMASLVQVVQGDCNMVSTDPGEDTQTVDCEIGRWMDLHVVEFVLMGLLLLAPWIESREKLRRQERIQELLRIASQTSMSYGSVSPSPSNLDDHARVGMEL
;
A
#
# COMPACT_ATOMS: atom_id res chain seq x y z
N MET A 1 -15.59 20.30 -19.20
CA MET A 1 -16.17 21.27 -18.23
C MET A 1 -17.66 21.49 -18.55
N ALA A 2 -18.48 20.44 -18.50
CA ALA A 2 -19.91 20.51 -18.78
C ALA A 2 -20.77 20.68 -17.49
N ASP A 3 -20.16 20.46 -16.31
CA ASP A 3 -20.85 20.48 -15.02
C ASP A 3 -21.07 21.88 -14.41
N SER A 4 -20.50 22.92 -15.01
CA SER A 4 -20.61 24.30 -14.50
C SER A 4 -22.03 24.87 -14.56
N ARG A 5 -22.94 24.22 -15.30
CA ARG A 5 -24.35 24.65 -15.43
C ARG A 5 -25.29 24.02 -14.39
N ASN A 6 -24.90 22.92 -13.73
CA ASN A 6 -25.81 22.13 -12.90
C ASN A 6 -25.66 22.37 -11.38
N PHE A 7 -24.55 22.98 -10.94
CA PHE A 7 -24.30 23.24 -9.52
C PHE A 7 -24.29 24.73 -9.19
N SER A 8 -25.09 25.15 -8.20
CA SER A 8 -25.01 26.49 -7.61
C SER A 8 -23.57 26.82 -7.16
N TYR A 9 -23.15 28.06 -7.38
CA TYR A 9 -21.85 28.58 -6.93
C TYR A 9 -21.60 28.35 -5.43
N GLU A 10 -22.65 28.44 -4.61
CA GLU A 10 -22.53 28.20 -3.16
C GLU A 10 -22.16 26.74 -2.85
N SER A 11 -22.81 25.79 -3.51
CA SER A 11 -22.53 24.35 -3.35
C SER A 11 -21.10 24.00 -3.76
N GLN A 12 -20.60 24.59 -4.85
CA GLN A 12 -19.22 24.38 -5.31
C GLN A 12 -18.22 24.93 -4.29
N ARG A 13 -18.46 26.13 -3.76
CA ARG A 13 -17.59 26.75 -2.75
C ARG A 13 -17.54 25.94 -1.46
N ASP A 14 -18.68 25.42 -1.01
CA ASP A 14 -18.76 24.62 0.21
C ASP A 14 -18.08 23.25 0.03
N LEU A 15 -18.26 22.60 -1.12
CA LEU A 15 -17.54 21.36 -1.46
C LEU A 15 -16.03 21.58 -1.50
N ALA A 16 -15.57 22.67 -2.13
CA ALA A 16 -14.15 23.00 -2.18
C ALA A 16 -13.56 23.22 -0.79
N ARG A 17 -14.27 23.94 0.10
CA ARG A 17 -13.85 24.13 1.50
C ARG A 17 -13.74 22.82 2.27
N ILE A 18 -14.76 21.96 2.17
CA ILE A 18 -14.75 20.65 2.82
C ILE A 18 -13.59 19.81 2.30
N PHE A 19 -13.38 19.77 0.99
CA PHE A 19 -12.28 19.06 0.37
C PHE A 19 -10.91 19.54 0.88
N THR A 20 -10.69 20.86 0.91
CA THR A 20 -9.44 21.45 1.44
C THR A 20 -9.22 21.09 2.90
N LEU A 21 -10.26 21.13 3.74
CA LEU A 21 -10.18 20.76 5.15
C LEU A 21 -9.83 19.28 5.33
N ILE A 22 -10.47 18.38 4.57
CA ILE A 22 -10.17 16.94 4.60
C ILE A 22 -8.72 16.69 4.18
N MET A 23 -8.26 17.34 3.10
CA MET A 23 -6.88 17.22 2.64
C MET A 23 -5.87 17.70 3.69
N ALA A 24 -6.14 18.84 4.34
CA ALA A 24 -5.30 19.36 5.42
C ALA A 24 -5.27 18.41 6.63
N ALA A 25 -6.43 17.86 7.02
CA ALA A 25 -6.51 16.86 8.07
C ALA A 25 -5.73 15.59 7.71
N GLY A 26 -5.78 15.16 6.45
CA GLY A 26 -4.97 14.05 5.95
C GLY A 26 -3.46 14.29 6.10
N VAL A 27 -2.98 15.51 5.83
CA VAL A 27 -1.56 15.84 6.05
C VAL A 27 -1.20 15.72 7.53
N LEU A 28 -2.05 16.17 8.46
CA LEU A 28 -1.81 15.96 9.89
C LEU A 28 -1.82 14.48 10.27
N ALA A 29 -2.69 13.69 9.65
CA ALA A 29 -2.75 12.25 9.85
C ALA A 29 -1.42 11.55 9.49
N SER A 30 -0.68 12.05 8.49
CA SER A 30 0.60 11.47 8.08
C SER A 30 1.64 11.45 9.21
N LEU A 31 1.59 12.41 10.15
CA LEU A 31 2.43 12.41 11.35
C LEU A 31 2.08 11.23 12.27
N VAL A 32 0.78 10.96 12.43
CA VAL A 32 0.29 9.83 13.22
C VAL A 32 0.70 8.51 12.56
N VAL A 33 0.64 8.43 11.22
CA VAL A 33 1.12 7.25 10.48
C VAL A 33 2.59 6.99 10.76
N GLY A 34 3.44 8.03 10.74
CA GLY A 34 4.86 7.88 11.04
C GLY A 34 5.09 7.28 12.42
N VAL A 35 4.42 7.82 13.44
CA VAL A 35 4.49 7.28 14.81
C VAL A 35 3.97 5.85 14.88
N LEU A 36 2.89 5.53 14.16
CA LEU A 36 2.31 4.19 14.13
C LEU A 36 3.26 3.18 13.48
N MET A 37 3.94 3.58 12.41
CA MET A 37 4.91 2.77 11.68
C MET A 37 6.12 2.43 12.55
N ASP A 38 6.61 3.39 13.34
CA ASP A 38 7.72 3.16 14.27
C ASP A 38 7.34 2.20 15.42
N ARG A 39 6.06 2.17 15.82
CA ARG A 39 5.59 1.38 16.98
C ARG A 39 5.13 -0.03 16.62
N ILE A 40 4.36 -0.16 15.55
CA ILE A 40 3.74 -1.43 15.14
C ILE A 40 4.60 -2.14 14.08
N GLY A 41 5.42 -1.38 13.35
CA GLY A 41 6.24 -1.87 12.26
C GLY A 41 5.59 -1.73 10.90
N LEU A 42 6.41 -1.92 9.86
CA LEU A 42 6.04 -1.72 8.46
C LEU A 42 4.96 -2.70 7.99
N ASP A 43 5.11 -4.00 8.25
CA ASP A 43 4.22 -5.05 7.75
C ASP A 43 2.75 -4.82 8.17
N ALA A 44 2.54 -4.46 9.44
CA ALA A 44 1.21 -4.16 9.98
C ALA A 44 0.63 -2.87 9.37
N CYS A 45 1.46 -1.84 9.17
CA CYS A 45 1.02 -0.60 8.54
C CYS A 45 0.66 -0.81 7.07
N THR A 46 1.41 -1.65 6.33
CA THR A 46 1.08 -2.05 4.96
C THR A 46 -0.27 -2.75 4.91
N ALA A 47 -0.51 -3.74 5.79
CA ALA A 47 -1.79 -4.42 5.87
C ALA A 47 -2.94 -3.45 6.19
N LEU A 48 -2.76 -2.58 7.19
CA LEU A 48 -3.75 -1.57 7.57
C LEU A 48 -4.06 -0.61 6.41
N THR A 49 -3.05 -0.17 5.68
CA THR A 49 -3.20 0.70 4.51
C THR A 49 -4.09 0.03 3.45
N LEU A 50 -3.80 -1.22 3.11
CA LEU A 50 -4.58 -1.95 2.12
C LEU A 50 -6.01 -2.22 2.60
N LEU A 51 -6.20 -2.51 3.89
CA LEU A 51 -7.53 -2.65 4.50
C LEU A 51 -8.34 -1.35 4.45
N LEU A 52 -7.70 -0.20 4.68
CA LEU A 52 -8.35 1.11 4.54
C LEU A 52 -8.78 1.37 3.09
N GLY A 53 -7.93 1.04 2.11
CA GLY A 53 -8.28 1.13 0.68
C GLY A 53 -9.48 0.26 0.34
N GLN A 54 -9.48 -1.00 0.77
CA GLN A 54 -10.62 -1.91 0.59
C GLN A 54 -11.89 -1.41 1.27
N GLY A 55 -11.77 -0.89 2.50
CA GLY A 55 -12.90 -0.34 3.24
C GLY A 55 -13.55 0.83 2.51
N GLN A 56 -12.75 1.72 1.93
CA GLN A 56 -13.27 2.82 1.12
C GLN A 56 -14.02 2.33 -0.12
N ILE A 57 -13.48 1.35 -0.85
CA ILE A 57 -14.16 0.79 -2.03
C ILE A 57 -15.47 0.13 -1.63
N LEU A 58 -15.50 -0.65 -0.55
CA LEU A 58 -16.72 -1.28 -0.04
C LEU A 58 -17.79 -0.24 0.31
N ILE A 59 -17.41 0.88 0.94
CA ILE A 59 -18.35 1.97 1.25
C ILE A 59 -19.01 2.51 -0.03
N LEU A 60 -18.24 2.71 -1.11
CA LEU A 60 -18.78 3.21 -2.37
C LEU A 60 -19.63 2.18 -3.11
N VAL A 61 -19.27 0.89 -3.04
CA VAL A 61 -20.03 -0.20 -3.66
C VAL A 61 -21.39 -0.42 -2.97
N PHE A 62 -21.44 -0.36 -1.63
CA PHE A 62 -22.68 -0.63 -0.90
C PHE A 62 -23.63 0.55 -0.80
N VAL A 63 -23.11 1.79 -0.87
CA VAL A 63 -23.94 3.00 -0.65
C VAL A 63 -23.61 4.11 -1.67
N PRO A 64 -23.83 3.87 -2.98
CA PRO A 64 -23.45 4.82 -4.03
C PRO A 64 -24.27 6.12 -4.02
N ASP A 65 -25.55 6.08 -3.63
CA ASP A 65 -26.49 7.20 -3.87
C ASP A 65 -26.56 8.24 -2.75
N HIS A 66 -25.77 8.09 -1.68
CA HIS A 66 -25.84 8.97 -0.54
C HIS A 66 -24.63 9.90 -0.45
N ARG A 67 -24.88 11.21 -0.64
CA ARG A 67 -23.87 12.28 -0.53
C ARG A 67 -22.99 12.18 0.72
N ARG A 68 -23.57 11.85 1.88
CA ARG A 68 -22.83 11.71 3.14
C ARG A 68 -21.82 10.55 3.11
N TRP A 69 -22.21 9.43 2.52
CA TRP A 69 -21.35 8.25 2.38
C TRP A 69 -20.26 8.46 1.33
N MET A 70 -20.53 9.20 0.25
CA MET A 70 -19.48 9.63 -0.68
C MET A 70 -18.43 10.51 0.01
N ILE A 71 -18.85 11.51 0.80
CA ILE A 71 -17.91 12.36 1.55
C ILE A 71 -17.12 11.52 2.55
N PHE A 72 -17.78 10.60 3.26
CA PHE A 72 -17.11 9.69 4.19
C PHE A 72 -16.09 8.78 3.48
N GLY A 73 -16.47 8.17 2.36
CA GLY A 73 -15.56 7.38 1.52
C GLY A 73 -14.37 8.21 1.05
N PHE A 74 -14.59 9.47 0.68
CA PHE A 74 -13.51 10.39 0.33
C PHE A 74 -12.58 10.70 1.51
N VAL A 75 -13.11 10.85 2.73
CA VAL A 75 -12.29 10.98 3.95
C VAL A 75 -11.41 9.74 4.12
N VAL A 76 -11.99 8.54 4.07
CA VAL A 76 -11.22 7.28 4.20
C VAL A 76 -10.17 7.17 3.09
N TYR A 77 -10.49 7.53 1.85
CA TYR A 77 -9.55 7.60 0.73
C TYR A 77 -8.36 8.53 1.03
N VAL A 78 -8.61 9.72 1.57
CA VAL A 78 -7.55 10.66 1.93
C VAL A 78 -6.65 10.07 3.01
N PHE A 79 -7.20 9.44 4.04
CA PHE A 79 -6.39 8.72 5.04
C PHE A 79 -5.58 7.59 4.40
N PHE A 80 -6.22 6.74 3.60
CA PHE A 80 -5.54 5.68 2.84
C PHE A 80 -4.33 6.23 2.05
N ARG A 81 -4.51 7.32 1.31
CA ARG A 81 -3.44 7.95 0.53
C ARG A 81 -2.28 8.43 1.41
N GLN A 82 -2.59 8.98 2.58
CA GLN A 82 -1.59 9.48 3.52
C GLN A 82 -0.84 8.36 4.23
N PHE A 83 -1.44 7.17 4.36
CA PHE A 83 -0.76 5.95 4.79
C PHE A 83 0.12 5.35 3.68
N LEU A 84 -0.36 5.38 2.44
CA LEU A 84 0.28 4.74 1.30
C LEU A 84 1.67 5.32 0.99
N PHE A 85 1.85 6.64 1.07
CA PHE A 85 3.14 7.26 0.74
C PHE A 85 4.27 6.89 1.71
N PRO A 86 4.13 7.06 3.05
CA PRO A 86 5.16 6.64 3.99
C PRO A 86 5.46 5.14 3.92
N VAL A 87 4.43 4.31 3.80
CA VAL A 87 4.59 2.85 3.67
C VAL A 87 5.36 2.49 2.40
N TYR A 88 5.03 3.11 1.27
CA TYR A 88 5.74 2.90 0.01
C TYR A 88 7.23 3.27 0.12
N ILE A 89 7.53 4.43 0.71
CA ILE A 89 8.90 4.90 0.92
C ILE A 89 9.67 3.94 1.84
N ALA A 90 9.08 3.57 2.99
CA ALA A 90 9.70 2.67 3.94
C ALA A 90 9.96 1.29 3.32
N ASN A 91 9.02 0.78 2.50
CA ASN A 91 9.16 -0.49 1.82
C ASN A 91 10.29 -0.46 0.77
N LEU A 92 10.38 0.60 -0.04
CA LEU A 92 11.49 0.79 -0.97
C LEU A 92 12.84 0.83 -0.23
N THR A 93 12.93 1.59 0.87
CA THR A 93 14.16 1.70 1.65
C THR A 93 14.56 0.35 2.26
N ALA A 94 13.61 -0.42 2.77
CA ALA A 94 13.86 -1.72 3.39
C ALA A 94 14.42 -2.76 2.39
N HIS A 95 13.92 -2.78 1.16
CA HIS A 95 14.30 -3.80 0.18
C HIS A 95 15.51 -3.44 -0.68
N LEU A 96 15.66 -2.18 -1.08
CA LEU A 96 16.62 -1.77 -2.12
C LEU A 96 17.80 -0.97 -1.56
N GLY A 97 17.71 -0.56 -0.30
CA GLY A 97 18.71 0.27 0.37
C GLY A 97 18.80 1.69 -0.20
N PHE A 98 19.70 2.50 0.37
CA PHE A 98 19.77 3.93 0.04
C PHE A 98 20.39 4.26 -1.33
N LYS A 99 21.14 3.33 -1.95
CA LYS A 99 21.91 3.60 -3.17
C LYS A 99 21.04 3.99 -4.38
N TYR A 100 19.86 3.38 -4.53
CA TYR A 100 18.94 3.63 -5.66
C TYR A 100 17.62 4.29 -5.23
N PHE A 101 17.52 4.72 -3.97
CA PHE A 101 16.29 5.23 -3.39
C PHE A 101 15.69 6.39 -4.20
N GLY A 102 16.51 7.38 -4.55
CA GLY A 102 16.05 8.55 -5.31
C GLY A 102 15.50 8.21 -6.70
N LEU A 103 16.16 7.29 -7.42
CA LEU A 103 15.74 6.86 -8.76
C LEU A 103 14.41 6.10 -8.71
N LEU A 104 14.25 5.17 -7.76
CA LEU A 104 13.05 4.37 -7.62
C LEU A 104 11.85 5.20 -7.17
N ASN A 105 12.08 6.12 -6.22
CA ASN A 105 11.06 7.06 -5.79
C ASN A 105 10.62 7.97 -6.95
N GLY A 106 11.59 8.47 -7.73
CA GLY A 106 11.31 9.24 -8.95
C GLY A 106 10.50 8.45 -9.98
N LEU A 107 10.82 7.17 -10.18
CA LEU A 107 10.06 6.29 -11.07
C LEU A 107 8.62 6.05 -10.55
N GLY A 108 8.45 5.88 -9.24
CA GLY A 108 7.14 5.77 -8.61
C GLY A 108 6.27 7.01 -8.82
N PHE A 109 6.85 8.20 -8.63
CA PHE A 109 6.17 9.46 -8.92
C PHE A 109 5.85 9.64 -10.40
N ALA A 110 6.77 9.26 -11.30
CA ALA A 110 6.53 9.32 -12.74
C ALA A 110 5.37 8.40 -13.15
N ALA A 111 5.36 7.16 -12.66
CA ALA A 111 4.27 6.21 -12.90
C ALA A 111 2.93 6.73 -12.34
N SER A 112 2.94 7.30 -11.13
CA SER A 112 1.75 7.92 -10.53
C SER A 112 1.24 9.12 -11.35
N GLY A 113 2.13 9.96 -11.86
CA GLY A 113 1.78 11.09 -12.73
C GLY A 113 1.15 10.62 -14.04
N ILE A 114 1.71 9.60 -14.68
CA ILE A 114 1.14 8.98 -15.89
C ILE A 114 -0.26 8.43 -15.60
N ALA A 115 -0.44 7.70 -14.49
CA ALA A 115 -1.74 7.17 -14.09
C ALA A 115 -2.78 8.30 -13.87
N GLN A 116 -2.37 9.45 -13.32
CA GLN A 116 -3.26 10.61 -13.14
C GLN A 116 -3.70 11.22 -14.47
N VAL A 117 -2.88 11.20 -15.51
CA VAL A 117 -3.29 11.65 -16.86
C VAL A 117 -4.39 10.75 -17.41
N PHE A 118 -4.27 9.43 -17.26
CA PHE A 118 -5.29 8.49 -17.72
C PHE A 118 -6.58 8.53 -16.91
N MET A 119 -6.54 9.03 -15.67
CA MET A 119 -7.71 9.11 -14.81
C MET A 119 -8.84 9.95 -15.43
N ALA A 120 -8.51 11.05 -16.12
CA ALA A 120 -9.52 11.88 -16.79
C ALA A 120 -10.27 11.11 -17.89
N SER A 121 -9.53 10.38 -18.74
CA SER A 121 -10.11 9.55 -19.80
C SER A 121 -10.91 8.39 -19.22
N LEU A 122 -10.44 7.77 -18.14
CA LEU A 122 -11.16 6.70 -17.46
C LEU A 122 -12.49 7.20 -16.89
N VAL A 123 -12.50 8.37 -16.25
CA VAL A 123 -13.73 8.98 -15.72
C VAL A 123 -14.73 9.24 -16.85
N GLN A 124 -14.29 9.74 -18.01
CA GLN A 124 -15.18 9.95 -19.16
C GLN A 124 -15.85 8.65 -19.62
N VAL A 125 -15.09 7.56 -19.72
CA VAL A 125 -15.63 6.25 -20.11
C VAL A 125 -16.58 5.69 -19.05
N VAL A 126 -16.28 5.88 -17.77
CA VAL A 126 -17.07 5.32 -16.67
C VAL A 126 -18.35 6.13 -16.40
N GLN A 127 -18.34 7.44 -16.64
CA GLN A 127 -19.50 8.29 -16.40
C GLN A 127 -20.69 8.00 -17.34
N GLY A 128 -20.41 7.42 -18.52
CA GLY A 128 -21.41 7.13 -19.55
C GLY A 128 -21.91 8.37 -20.28
N ASP A 129 -22.80 8.16 -21.26
CA ASP A 129 -23.25 9.21 -22.19
C ASP A 129 -24.51 9.96 -21.72
N CYS A 130 -25.14 9.56 -20.62
CA CYS A 130 -26.36 10.22 -20.11
C CYS A 130 -26.19 11.72 -19.81
N ASN A 131 -24.96 12.18 -19.54
CA ASN A 131 -24.67 13.59 -19.23
C ASN A 131 -24.55 14.48 -20.49
N MET A 132 -24.47 13.86 -21.68
CA MET A 132 -24.35 14.55 -22.97
C MET A 132 -25.72 14.81 -23.62
N VAL A 133 -26.78 14.13 -23.18
CA VAL A 133 -28.14 14.31 -23.69
C VAL A 133 -28.68 15.66 -23.19
N SER A 134 -28.39 16.71 -23.96
CA SER A 134 -28.97 18.03 -23.75
C SER A 134 -30.47 17.91 -24.00
N THR A 135 -31.27 18.07 -22.95
CA THR A 135 -32.73 18.08 -23.04
C THR A 135 -33.13 19.36 -23.77
N ASP A 136 -33.18 19.32 -25.10
CA ASP A 136 -33.76 20.43 -25.86
C ASP A 136 -35.27 20.42 -25.57
N PRO A 137 -35.85 21.51 -25.04
CA PRO A 137 -37.19 21.51 -24.44
C PRO A 137 -38.35 21.42 -25.45
N GLY A 138 -38.12 20.86 -26.64
CA GLY A 138 -39.11 20.79 -27.71
C GLY A 138 -39.13 19.49 -28.54
N GLU A 139 -38.28 18.51 -28.23
CA GLU A 139 -38.24 17.26 -28.98
C GLU A 139 -38.91 16.14 -28.18
N ASP A 140 -40.06 15.66 -28.69
CA ASP A 140 -40.89 14.63 -28.08
C ASP A 140 -40.06 13.42 -27.64
N THR A 141 -40.31 12.98 -26.41
CA THR A 141 -39.76 11.82 -25.70
C THR A 141 -39.64 10.55 -26.54
N GLN A 142 -38.63 10.47 -27.42
CA GLN A 142 -37.97 9.20 -27.67
C GLN A 142 -37.08 8.94 -26.47
N THR A 143 -37.31 7.80 -25.81
CA THR A 143 -36.46 7.25 -24.77
C THR A 143 -35.08 7.05 -25.36
N VAL A 144 -34.23 8.08 -25.31
CA VAL A 144 -32.81 7.96 -25.67
C VAL A 144 -32.24 6.96 -24.68
N ASP A 145 -31.93 5.76 -25.16
CA ASP A 145 -31.21 4.72 -24.42
C ASP A 145 -29.85 5.30 -24.03
N CYS A 146 -29.77 5.92 -22.86
CA CYS A 146 -28.54 6.49 -22.35
C CYS A 146 -27.81 5.44 -21.52
N GLU A 147 -26.50 5.28 -21.74
CA GLU A 147 -25.71 4.33 -20.95
C GLU A 147 -25.51 4.88 -19.53
N ILE A 148 -26.09 4.19 -18.55
CA ILE A 148 -25.89 4.45 -17.12
C ILE A 148 -24.41 4.21 -16.78
N GLY A 149 -23.81 5.13 -16.02
CA GLY A 149 -22.39 5.07 -15.67
C GLY A 149 -21.97 3.74 -15.02
N ARG A 150 -20.84 3.20 -15.46
CA ARG A 150 -20.29 1.88 -15.07
C ARG A 150 -19.38 1.94 -13.83
N TRP A 151 -19.74 2.78 -12.86
CA TRP A 151 -18.94 3.01 -11.64
C TRP A 151 -18.73 1.73 -10.81
N MET A 152 -19.74 0.85 -10.80
CA MET A 152 -19.66 -0.43 -10.11
C MET A 152 -18.58 -1.33 -10.70
N ASP A 153 -18.47 -1.41 -12.02
CA ASP A 153 -17.45 -2.23 -12.69
C ASP A 153 -16.04 -1.73 -12.32
N LEU A 154 -15.85 -0.41 -12.31
CA LEU A 154 -14.59 0.20 -11.90
C LEU A 154 -14.23 -0.17 -10.45
N HIS A 155 -15.16 -0.02 -9.52
CA HIS A 155 -14.92 -0.32 -8.11
C HIS A 155 -14.68 -1.81 -7.85
N VAL A 156 -15.35 -2.70 -8.58
CA VAL A 156 -15.08 -4.15 -8.48
C VAL A 156 -13.67 -4.48 -8.97
N VAL A 157 -13.24 -3.90 -10.09
CA VAL A 157 -11.87 -4.09 -10.60
C VAL A 157 -10.86 -3.55 -9.59
N GLU A 158 -11.09 -2.36 -9.02
CA GLU A 158 -10.24 -1.77 -8.00
C GLU A 158 -10.14 -2.65 -6.74
N PHE A 159 -11.28 -3.19 -6.27
CA PHE A 159 -11.36 -4.10 -5.14
C PHE A 159 -10.52 -5.37 -5.38
N VAL A 160 -10.63 -5.97 -6.56
CA VAL A 160 -9.86 -7.16 -6.94
C VAL A 160 -8.37 -6.83 -7.00
N LEU A 161 -7.98 -5.71 -7.62
CA LEU A 161 -6.57 -5.29 -7.70
C LEU A 161 -5.97 -5.04 -6.31
N MET A 162 -6.68 -4.35 -5.42
CA MET A 162 -6.24 -4.17 -4.04
C MET A 162 -6.18 -5.50 -3.28
N GLY A 163 -7.07 -6.44 -3.59
CA GLY A 163 -7.09 -7.77 -2.98
C GLY A 163 -5.86 -8.58 -3.39
N LEU A 164 -5.48 -8.50 -4.66
CA LEU A 164 -4.25 -9.10 -5.17
C LEU A 164 -3.00 -8.44 -4.53
N LEU A 165 -2.99 -7.13 -4.33
CA LEU A 165 -1.89 -6.44 -3.65
C LEU A 165 -1.76 -6.86 -2.18
N LEU A 166 -2.86 -7.21 -1.51
CA LEU A 166 -2.85 -7.75 -0.14
C LEU A 166 -2.15 -9.11 -0.04
N LEU A 167 -2.04 -9.85 -1.15
CA LEU A 167 -1.26 -11.09 -1.19
C LEU A 167 0.23 -10.83 -1.01
N ALA A 168 0.76 -9.67 -1.45
CA ALA A 168 2.18 -9.37 -1.37
C ALA A 168 2.72 -9.35 0.08
N PRO A 169 2.17 -8.54 1.03
CA PRO A 169 2.63 -8.57 2.41
C PRO A 169 2.35 -9.92 3.10
N TRP A 170 1.29 -10.62 2.68
CA TRP A 170 0.99 -11.95 3.22
C TRP A 170 2.02 -13.01 2.82
N ILE A 171 2.45 -13.02 1.55
CA ILE A 171 3.53 -13.89 1.06
C ILE A 171 4.82 -13.56 1.79
N GLU A 172 5.15 -12.28 1.92
CA GLU A 172 6.37 -11.84 2.60
C GLU A 172 6.39 -12.26 4.07
N SER A 173 5.28 -12.10 4.79
CA SER A 173 5.15 -12.56 6.18
C SER A 173 5.37 -14.07 6.30
N ARG A 174 4.81 -14.87 5.37
CA ARG A 174 5.04 -16.32 5.33
C ARG A 174 6.50 -16.68 5.04
N GLU A 175 7.18 -15.93 4.18
CA GLU A 175 8.61 -16.14 3.94
C GLU A 175 9.46 -15.83 5.18
N LYS A 176 9.14 -14.74 5.89
CA LYS A 176 9.83 -14.37 7.14
C LYS A 176 9.72 -15.47 8.19
N LEU A 177 8.52 -16.03 8.39
CA LEU A 177 8.30 -17.15 9.31
C LEU A 177 9.14 -18.38 8.92
N ARG A 178 9.13 -18.79 7.64
CA ARG A 178 9.94 -19.93 7.16
C ARG A 178 11.45 -19.68 7.28
N ARG A 179 11.90 -18.43 7.18
CA ARG A 179 13.31 -18.07 7.42
C ARG A 179 13.68 -18.19 8.89
N GLN A 180 12.80 -17.74 9.79
CA GLN A 180 13.01 -17.86 11.24
C GLN A 180 13.07 -19.33 11.68
N GLU A 181 12.15 -20.16 11.20
CA GLU A 181 12.15 -21.61 11.48
C GLU A 181 13.46 -22.27 11.03
N ARG A 182 13.93 -21.99 9.81
CA ARG A 182 15.21 -22.52 9.31
C ARG A 182 16.40 -22.07 10.14
N ILE A 183 16.43 -20.80 10.58
CA ILE A 183 17.50 -20.29 11.43
C ILE A 183 17.49 -20.99 12.80
N GLN A 184 16.31 -21.18 13.41
CA GLN A 184 16.18 -21.89 14.69
C GLN A 184 16.63 -23.35 14.58
N GLU A 185 16.29 -24.03 13.48
CA GLU A 185 16.74 -25.40 13.21
C GLU A 185 18.27 -25.48 13.09
N LEU A 186 18.87 -24.57 12.32
CA LEU A 186 20.34 -24.51 12.18
C LEU A 186 21.03 -24.23 13.52
N LEU A 187 20.49 -23.33 14.34
CA LEU A 187 21.02 -23.06 15.68
C LEU A 187 20.90 -24.29 16.60
N ARG A 188 19.80 -25.05 16.50
CA ARG A 188 19.63 -26.30 17.25
C ARG A 188 20.65 -27.35 16.83
N ILE A 189 20.87 -27.55 15.53
CA ILE A 189 21.88 -28.49 15.01
C ILE A 189 23.28 -28.07 15.48
N ALA A 190 23.62 -26.78 15.35
CA ALA A 190 24.91 -26.25 15.79
C ALA A 190 25.13 -26.47 17.31
N SER A 191 24.10 -26.26 18.13
CA SER A 191 24.17 -26.51 19.57
C SER A 191 24.43 -27.98 19.91
N GLN A 192 23.80 -28.92 19.21
CA GLN A 192 24.03 -30.35 19.40
C GLN A 192 25.43 -30.78 18.97
N THR A 193 25.91 -30.27 17.84
CA THR A 193 27.27 -30.56 17.36
C THR A 193 28.32 -30.04 18.34
N SER A 194 28.13 -28.85 18.93
CA SER A 194 29.05 -28.28 19.93
C SER A 194 29.19 -29.15 21.19
N MET A 195 28.10 -29.78 21.65
CA MET A 195 28.13 -30.70 22.78
C MET A 195 28.88 -32.00 22.47
N SER A 196 28.81 -32.48 21.23
CA SER A 196 29.51 -33.69 20.79
C SER A 196 31.04 -33.51 20.75
N TYR A 197 31.54 -32.34 20.36
CA TYR A 197 32.98 -32.05 20.36
C TYR A 197 33.54 -31.73 21.75
N GLY A 198 32.70 -31.27 22.69
CA GLY A 198 33.11 -30.96 24.07
C GLY A 198 33.45 -32.18 24.94
N SER A 199 33.12 -33.41 24.52
CA SER A 199 33.44 -34.63 25.27
C SER A 199 34.75 -35.30 24.86
N VAL A 200 35.47 -34.78 23.85
CA VAL A 200 36.84 -35.22 23.58
C VAL A 200 37.75 -34.46 24.53
N SER A 201 37.78 -34.91 25.78
CA SER A 201 38.78 -34.47 26.75
C SER A 201 40.14 -34.89 26.18
N PRO A 202 41.08 -33.97 25.89
CA PRO A 202 42.41 -34.35 25.45
C PRO A 202 43.02 -35.20 26.56
N SER A 203 43.25 -36.48 26.27
CA SER A 203 43.98 -37.37 27.17
C SER A 203 45.35 -36.73 27.42
N PRO A 204 45.71 -36.39 28.66
CA PRO A 204 47.00 -35.80 28.99
C PRO A 204 48.05 -36.91 28.94
N SER A 205 48.49 -37.27 27.74
CA SER A 205 49.58 -38.21 27.52
C SER A 205 50.31 -37.80 26.25
N ASN A 206 51.59 -37.44 26.40
CA ASN A 206 52.57 -37.08 25.35
C ASN A 206 52.75 -35.58 25.06
N LEU A 207 53.05 -34.78 26.10
CA LEU A 207 53.62 -33.44 25.93
C LEU A 207 55.10 -33.33 26.38
N ASP A 208 55.78 -34.46 26.62
CA ASP A 208 57.16 -34.47 27.12
C ASP A 208 58.25 -34.79 26.06
N ASP A 209 57.92 -35.19 24.82
CA ASP A 209 58.95 -35.77 23.91
C ASP A 209 59.50 -34.87 22.80
N HIS A 210 59.08 -33.61 22.65
CA HIS A 210 59.55 -32.75 21.55
C HIS A 210 60.34 -31.48 21.92
N ALA A 211 60.70 -31.29 23.20
CA ALA A 211 61.49 -30.12 23.62
C ALA A 211 63.03 -30.31 23.52
N ARG A 212 63.55 -31.35 22.85
CA ARG A 212 64.98 -31.72 22.94
C ARG A 212 65.81 -31.76 21.65
N VAL A 213 65.34 -31.19 20.53
CA VAL A 213 66.15 -31.16 19.29
C VAL A 213 66.19 -29.74 18.73
N GLY A 214 67.26 -29.00 19.03
CA GLY A 214 67.48 -27.68 18.42
C GLY A 214 68.49 -26.78 19.11
N MET A 215 69.64 -27.30 19.54
CA MET A 215 70.80 -26.50 19.91
C MET A 215 72.08 -27.29 19.60
N GLU A 216 72.42 -27.41 18.31
CA GLU A 216 73.81 -27.57 17.88
C GLU A 216 74.01 -26.84 16.55
N LEU A 217 75.06 -25.99 16.55
CA LEU A 217 75.76 -25.29 15.47
C LEU A 217 75.18 -23.95 14.98
#